data_AF-A0A9E4UV10-F1
#
_entry.id   AF-A0A9E4UV10-F1
#
_cell.length_a   1.000
_cell.length_b   1.000
_cell.length_c   1.000
_cell.angle_alpha   90.00
_cell.angle_beta   90.00
_cell.angle_gamma   90.00
#
_symmetry.space_group_name_H-M   'P 1'
#
loop_
_entity.id
_entity.type
_entity.pdbx_description
1 polymer ?
#
loop_
_entity_poly.entity_id
_entity_poly.type
_entity_poly.pdbx_seq_one_letter_code
_entity_poly.pdbx_strand_id
1 'polypeptide(L)'
;MPEIFNLTDKYQCPGIVISDLYISEGRYSFDPDKVNMHPIIDRGALITEPSKSDGYLRYKNTESGISPRAMPGLEGYIHLAATDEHDEDSTLLSDEFTNPHKRRQMVEKRARKFDTILDDIAPPVLAGPAGADVTLIGWGSTQGVITEAVDALNAEGISTNHLQIKWMVPFHGEQIMAILGKAKRTIIVENNYSGQFARYLRSETGFAADGHIRKYDGEPFMPHHIVDGVKAQVGGETDKYVPYQEITV
;
A
#
# COMPACT_ATOMS: atom_id res chain seq x y z
N MET A 1 -10.15 -1.51 -7.31
CA MET A 1 -9.79 -0.70 -8.49
C MET A 1 -10.36 0.73 -8.46
N PRO A 2 -11.67 0.97 -8.24
CA PRO A 2 -12.20 2.35 -8.25
C PRO A 2 -11.55 3.26 -7.19
N GLU A 3 -11.25 2.70 -6.01
CA GLU A 3 -10.55 3.37 -4.91
C GLU A 3 -9.23 4.02 -5.35
N ILE A 4 -8.36 3.31 -6.08
CA ILE A 4 -7.08 3.89 -6.54
C ILE A 4 -7.32 5.03 -7.55
N PHE A 5 -8.29 4.92 -8.45
CA PHE A 5 -8.59 6.00 -9.41
C PHE A 5 -9.07 7.27 -8.70
N ASN A 6 -9.99 7.14 -7.75
CA ASN A 6 -10.46 8.27 -6.95
C ASN A 6 -9.30 8.93 -6.18
N LEU A 7 -8.43 8.14 -5.55
CA LEU A 7 -7.24 8.68 -4.86
C LEU A 7 -6.30 9.41 -5.83
N THR A 8 -6.05 8.86 -7.02
CA THR A 8 -5.18 9.52 -8.01
C THR A 8 -5.76 10.84 -8.51
N ASP A 9 -7.08 10.93 -8.70
CA ASP A 9 -7.74 12.17 -9.11
C ASP A 9 -7.76 13.20 -7.96
N LYS A 10 -8.10 12.77 -6.74
CA LYS A 10 -8.18 13.61 -5.54
C LYS A 10 -6.83 14.19 -5.16
N TYR A 11 -5.80 13.34 -5.06
CA TYR A 11 -4.46 13.74 -4.61
C TYR A 11 -3.56 14.20 -5.76
N GLN A 12 -3.93 13.93 -7.01
CA GLN A 12 -3.13 14.26 -8.20
C GLN A 12 -1.71 13.70 -8.09
N CYS A 13 -1.63 12.42 -7.74
CA CYS A 13 -0.42 11.63 -7.60
C CYS A 13 -0.55 10.36 -8.47
N PRO A 14 0.56 9.80 -8.96
CA PRO A 14 0.52 8.53 -9.67
C PRO A 14 0.06 7.41 -8.72
N GLY A 15 -0.77 6.50 -9.24
CA GLY A 15 -1.21 5.30 -8.54
C GLY A 15 -0.59 4.06 -9.19
N ILE A 16 -0.03 3.17 -8.37
CA ILE A 16 0.57 1.91 -8.82
C ILE A 16 -0.18 0.77 -8.13
N VAL A 17 -0.73 -0.15 -8.92
CA VAL A 17 -1.31 -1.40 -8.44
C VAL A 17 -0.28 -2.50 -8.69
N ILE A 18 0.16 -3.15 -7.62
CA ILE A 18 1.08 -4.28 -7.70
C ILE A 18 0.26 -5.57 -7.63
N SER A 19 0.44 -6.42 -8.63
CA SER A 19 -0.10 -7.78 -8.70
C SER A 19 1.03 -8.72 -9.09
N ASP A 20 0.80 -10.02 -8.90
CA ASP A 20 1.70 -11.09 -9.35
C ASP A 20 0.99 -12.03 -10.33
N LEU A 21 1.77 -12.96 -10.88
CA LEU A 21 1.30 -13.96 -11.84
C LEU A 21 0.20 -14.85 -11.25
N TYR A 22 0.31 -15.19 -9.96
CA TYR A 22 -0.66 -16.06 -9.28
C TYR A 22 -2.06 -15.44 -9.26
N ILE A 23 -2.18 -14.16 -8.89
CA ILE A 23 -3.47 -13.45 -8.97
C ILE A 23 -3.91 -13.24 -10.43
N SER A 24 -2.97 -12.98 -11.34
CA SER A 24 -3.27 -12.66 -12.73
C SER A 24 -3.81 -13.85 -13.54
N GLU A 25 -3.28 -15.06 -13.31
CA GLU A 25 -3.68 -16.26 -14.05
C GLU A 25 -4.57 -17.20 -13.23
N GLY A 26 -4.59 -17.03 -11.91
CA GLY A 26 -5.46 -17.76 -11.01
C GLY A 26 -6.94 -17.44 -11.23
N ARG A 27 -7.78 -18.45 -11.05
CA ARG A 27 -9.24 -18.30 -11.10
C ARG A 27 -9.84 -18.88 -9.83
N TYR A 28 -10.81 -18.19 -9.27
CA TYR A 28 -11.57 -18.64 -8.12
C TYR A 28 -13.03 -18.21 -8.26
N SER A 29 -13.91 -18.95 -7.59
CA SER A 29 -15.32 -18.55 -7.46
C SER A 29 -15.43 -17.50 -6.37
N PHE A 30 -16.23 -16.46 -6.61
CA PHE A 30 -16.53 -15.43 -5.63
C PHE A 30 -18.00 -15.07 -5.69
N ASP A 31 -18.49 -14.52 -4.59
CA ASP A 31 -19.84 -13.98 -4.51
C ASP A 31 -19.91 -12.64 -5.27
N PRO A 32 -20.69 -12.52 -6.36
CA PRO A 32 -20.77 -11.30 -7.15
C PRO A 32 -21.30 -10.11 -6.34
N ASP A 33 -22.08 -10.34 -5.28
CA ASP A 33 -22.63 -9.27 -4.44
C ASP A 33 -21.52 -8.56 -3.62
N LYS A 34 -20.34 -9.17 -3.51
CA LYS A 34 -19.15 -8.54 -2.90
C LYS A 34 -18.46 -7.52 -3.81
N VAL A 35 -18.84 -7.44 -5.10
CA VAL A 35 -18.27 -6.50 -6.05
C VAL A 35 -19.23 -5.34 -6.26
N ASN A 36 -18.81 -4.13 -5.87
CA ASN A 36 -19.56 -2.93 -6.18
C ASN A 36 -19.41 -2.55 -7.67
N MET A 37 -20.44 -2.84 -8.46
CA MET A 37 -20.53 -2.48 -9.88
C MET A 37 -20.88 -1.01 -10.14
N HIS A 38 -21.24 -0.26 -9.09
CA HIS A 38 -21.59 1.17 -9.16
C HIS A 38 -20.76 1.97 -8.15
N PRO A 39 -19.42 2.00 -8.32
CA PRO A 39 -18.56 2.75 -7.42
C PRO A 39 -18.83 4.25 -7.53
N ILE A 40 -18.71 4.95 -6.40
CA ILE A 40 -18.69 6.41 -6.38
C ILE A 40 -17.45 6.88 -7.13
N ILE A 41 -17.61 7.85 -8.04
CA ILE A 41 -16.51 8.47 -8.78
C ILE A 41 -16.24 9.84 -8.18
N ASP A 42 -15.06 9.99 -7.57
CA ASP A 42 -14.58 11.25 -7.02
C ASP A 42 -13.44 11.77 -7.90
N ARG A 43 -13.68 12.89 -8.59
CA ARG A 43 -12.70 13.56 -9.46
C ARG A 43 -11.81 14.57 -8.71
N GLY A 44 -12.00 14.70 -7.41
CA GLY A 44 -11.29 15.67 -6.58
C GLY A 44 -11.63 17.11 -6.93
N ALA A 45 -10.66 18.00 -6.74
CA ALA A 45 -10.77 19.43 -7.06
C ALA A 45 -10.67 19.70 -8.58
N LEU A 46 -11.47 18.99 -9.39
CA LEU A 46 -11.56 19.17 -10.83
C LEU A 46 -12.45 20.37 -11.17
N ILE A 47 -11.95 21.25 -12.02
CA ILE A 47 -12.71 22.37 -12.58
C ILE A 47 -13.21 21.99 -13.97
N THR A 48 -14.51 22.14 -14.20
CA THR A 48 -15.19 21.80 -15.46
C THR A 48 -15.83 22.98 -16.18
N GLU A 49 -15.96 24.12 -15.50
CA GLU A 49 -16.59 25.33 -16.05
C GLU A 49 -15.53 26.36 -16.45
N PRO A 50 -15.75 27.14 -17.52
CA PRO A 50 -14.83 28.20 -17.94
C PRO A 50 -14.83 29.38 -16.97
N SER A 51 -13.75 30.16 -16.97
CA SER A 51 -13.64 31.43 -16.24
C SER A 51 -13.30 32.57 -17.20
N LYS A 52 -13.82 33.76 -16.88
CA LYS A 52 -13.45 35.02 -17.55
C LYS A 52 -12.32 35.77 -16.84
N SER A 53 -11.81 35.23 -15.73
CA SER A 53 -10.72 35.82 -14.97
C SER A 53 -9.37 35.29 -15.46
N ASP A 54 -8.41 36.19 -15.63
CA ASP A 54 -7.00 35.82 -15.75
C ASP A 54 -6.43 35.48 -14.35
N GLY A 55 -5.37 34.67 -14.31
CA GLY A 55 -4.64 34.37 -13.06
C GLY A 55 -4.91 33.00 -12.45
N TYR A 56 -5.26 31.99 -13.25
CA TYR A 56 -5.28 30.61 -12.79
C TYR A 56 -3.89 30.13 -12.36
N LEU A 57 -3.80 29.65 -11.11
CA LEU A 57 -2.59 29.09 -10.53
C LEU A 57 -2.73 27.56 -10.47
N ARG A 58 -2.26 26.85 -11.50
CA ARG A 58 -2.32 25.38 -11.56
C ARG A 58 -1.70 24.72 -10.34
N TYR A 59 -0.66 25.35 -9.80
CA TYR A 59 0.12 24.86 -8.69
C TYR A 59 -0.11 25.66 -7.40
N LYS A 60 -1.24 26.37 -7.30
CA LYS A 60 -1.65 27.17 -6.12
C LYS A 60 -1.31 26.51 -4.80
N ASN A 61 -0.51 27.15 -3.97
CA ASN A 61 -0.13 26.65 -2.66
C ASN A 61 -1.35 26.67 -1.73
N THR A 62 -1.86 25.48 -1.40
CA THR A 62 -3.02 25.28 -0.52
C THR A 62 -2.58 24.58 0.77
N GLU A 63 -3.40 24.67 1.81
CA GLU A 63 -3.15 23.99 3.08
C GLU A 63 -3.03 22.47 2.88
N SER A 64 -3.95 21.85 2.14
CA SER A 64 -3.93 20.42 1.79
C SER A 64 -2.84 20.02 0.78
N GLY A 65 -2.19 21.00 0.14
CA GLY A 65 -1.25 20.75 -0.96
C GLY A 65 -1.92 20.37 -2.29
N ILE A 66 -3.24 20.16 -2.32
CA ILE A 66 -4.02 19.87 -3.53
C ILE A 66 -4.44 21.21 -4.16
N SER A 67 -3.87 21.57 -5.32
CA SER A 67 -4.38 22.71 -6.10
C SER A 67 -5.52 22.26 -7.00
N PRO A 68 -6.54 23.13 -7.22
CA PRO A 68 -7.57 22.88 -8.23
C PRO A 68 -6.95 22.56 -9.60
N ARG A 69 -7.52 21.58 -10.30
CA ARG A 69 -7.07 21.12 -11.61
C ARG A 69 -8.15 21.40 -12.63
N ALA A 70 -7.87 22.22 -13.63
CA ALA A 70 -8.75 22.44 -14.76
C ALA A 70 -8.65 21.34 -15.82
N MET A 71 -9.79 21.01 -16.43
CA MET A 71 -9.84 20.24 -17.67
C MET A 71 -9.11 20.98 -18.81
N PRO A 72 -8.31 20.28 -19.63
CA PRO A 72 -7.71 20.88 -20.82
C PRO A 72 -8.78 21.46 -21.76
N GLY A 73 -8.52 22.65 -22.31
CA GLY A 73 -9.42 23.34 -23.24
C GLY A 73 -10.41 24.33 -22.62
N LEU A 74 -10.45 24.46 -21.29
CA LEU A 74 -11.30 25.45 -20.63
C LEU A 74 -10.74 26.87 -20.74
N GLU A 75 -11.60 27.81 -21.16
CA GLU A 75 -11.31 29.25 -21.17
C GLU A 75 -10.99 29.74 -19.74
N GLY A 76 -9.96 30.59 -19.61
CA GLY A 76 -9.52 31.15 -18.32
C GLY A 76 -8.55 30.28 -17.50
N TYR A 77 -8.14 29.11 -18.02
CA TYR A 77 -7.28 28.16 -17.29
C TYR A 77 -5.99 27.79 -18.03
N ILE A 78 -5.44 28.70 -18.83
CA ILE A 78 -4.14 28.50 -19.48
C ILE A 78 -3.07 28.30 -18.40
N HIS A 79 -2.26 27.25 -18.55
CA HIS A 79 -1.15 26.95 -17.68
C HIS A 79 -0.15 26.04 -18.39
N LEU A 80 1.07 25.97 -17.85
CA LEU A 80 2.09 25.02 -18.28
C LEU A 80 2.19 23.87 -17.29
N ALA A 81 2.40 22.66 -17.80
CA ALA A 81 2.71 21.48 -17.01
C ALA A 81 4.16 21.06 -17.31
N ALA A 82 5.09 21.58 -16.51
CA ALA A 82 6.52 21.37 -16.71
C ALA A 82 7.08 20.28 -15.77
N THR A 83 8.21 19.70 -16.19
CA THR A 83 8.96 18.71 -15.40
C THR A 83 9.93 19.36 -14.43
N ASP A 84 10.48 20.52 -14.79
CA ASP A 84 11.31 21.36 -13.94
C ASP A 84 10.49 21.85 -12.74
N GLU A 85 11.19 22.27 -11.67
CA GLU A 85 10.52 22.90 -10.55
C GLU A 85 9.81 24.18 -11.02
N HIS A 86 8.66 24.48 -10.43
CA HIS A 86 7.80 25.56 -10.89
C HIS A 86 7.04 26.22 -9.74
N ASP A 87 6.76 27.51 -9.88
CA ASP A 87 5.96 28.31 -8.96
C ASP A 87 4.45 28.04 -9.14
N GLU A 88 3.60 28.68 -8.34
CA GLU A 88 2.16 28.48 -8.33
C GLU A 88 1.47 28.68 -9.69
N ASP A 89 2.00 29.61 -10.50
CA ASP A 89 1.53 30.04 -11.81
C ASP A 89 2.13 29.24 -12.98
N SER A 90 2.83 28.14 -12.68
CA SER A 90 3.59 27.32 -13.63
C SER A 90 4.89 27.95 -14.17
N THR A 91 5.32 29.11 -13.67
CA THR A 91 6.62 29.69 -14.05
C THR A 91 7.76 28.79 -13.56
N LEU A 92 8.71 28.49 -14.44
CA LEU A 92 9.85 27.63 -14.11
C LEU A 92 10.75 28.29 -13.06
N LEU A 93 11.19 27.50 -12.09
CA LEU A 93 12.22 27.84 -11.12
C LEU A 93 13.53 27.15 -11.55
N SER A 94 14.36 27.87 -12.31
CA SER A 94 15.65 27.36 -12.81
C SER A 94 16.73 27.35 -11.74
N ASP A 95 17.83 26.64 -11.99
CA ASP A 95 19.04 26.66 -11.16
C ASP A 95 19.69 28.06 -11.06
N GLU A 96 19.63 28.86 -12.13
CA GLU A 96 20.09 30.26 -12.13
C GLU A 96 19.22 31.18 -11.23
N PHE A 97 17.91 30.91 -11.13
CA PHE A 97 16.93 31.69 -10.37
C PHE A 97 16.14 30.84 -9.37
N THR A 98 16.86 29.99 -8.62
CA THR A 98 16.25 28.90 -7.81
C THR A 98 15.19 29.37 -6.82
N ASN A 99 15.29 30.61 -6.32
CA ASN A 99 14.51 31.16 -5.19
C ASN A 99 14.21 30.05 -4.16
N PRO A 100 15.17 29.73 -3.27
CA PRO A 100 15.10 28.54 -2.42
C PRO A 100 13.84 28.50 -1.56
N HIS A 101 13.25 29.65 -1.21
CA HIS A 101 12.00 29.73 -0.49
C HIS A 101 10.81 29.22 -1.30
N LYS A 102 10.68 29.65 -2.57
CA LYS A 102 9.62 29.18 -3.47
C LYS A 102 9.77 27.70 -3.79
N ARG A 103 10.99 27.25 -4.10
CA ARG A 103 11.29 25.83 -4.32
C ARG A 103 10.89 24.98 -3.11
N ARG A 104 11.32 25.37 -1.91
CA ARG A 104 10.98 24.64 -0.67
C ARG A 104 9.46 24.60 -0.46
N GLN A 105 8.78 25.73 -0.63
CA GLN A 105 7.31 25.80 -0.51
C GLN A 105 6.61 24.81 -1.45
N MET A 106 7.06 24.70 -2.70
CA MET A 106 6.46 23.81 -3.69
C MET A 106 6.74 22.33 -3.43
N VAL A 107 7.93 22.00 -2.91
CA VAL A 107 8.25 20.66 -2.40
C VAL A 107 7.35 20.30 -1.21
N GLU A 108 7.29 21.17 -0.20
CA GLU A 108 6.47 20.95 0.99
C GLU A 108 4.98 20.84 0.64
N LYS A 109 4.50 21.64 -0.32
CA LYS A 109 3.14 21.55 -0.83
C LYS A 109 2.83 20.18 -1.44
N ARG A 110 3.74 19.61 -2.23
CA ARG A 110 3.55 18.24 -2.77
C ARG A 110 3.58 17.19 -1.65
N ALA A 111 4.43 17.38 -0.64
CA ALA A 111 4.50 16.49 0.51
C ALA A 111 3.21 16.49 1.34
N ARG A 112 2.59 17.65 1.58
CA ARG A 112 1.33 17.76 2.36
C ARG A 112 0.16 16.96 1.82
N LYS A 113 0.18 16.60 0.53
CA LYS A 113 -0.82 15.68 -0.05
C LYS A 113 -0.83 14.32 0.64
N PHE A 114 0.32 13.89 1.17
CA PHE A 114 0.45 12.63 1.90
C PHE A 114 0.01 12.74 3.37
N ASP A 115 -0.20 13.94 3.90
CA ASP A 115 -0.63 14.12 5.29
C ASP A 115 -2.09 13.69 5.48
N THR A 116 -2.94 13.88 4.47
CA THR A 116 -4.38 13.57 4.57
C THR A 116 -4.81 12.33 3.77
N ILE A 117 -3.94 11.76 2.93
CA ILE A 117 -4.31 10.61 2.08
C ILE A 117 -4.69 9.37 2.90
N LEU A 118 -4.09 9.19 4.07
CA LEU A 118 -4.41 8.06 4.95
C LEU A 118 -5.84 8.15 5.50
N ASP A 119 -6.43 9.34 5.61
CA ASP A 119 -7.81 9.52 6.08
C ASP A 119 -8.85 8.94 5.10
N ASP A 120 -8.50 8.87 3.81
CA ASP A 120 -9.34 8.28 2.76
C ASP A 120 -9.09 6.78 2.55
N ILE A 121 -8.15 6.17 3.29
CA ILE A 121 -7.73 4.79 3.09
C ILE A 121 -7.90 4.00 4.38
N ALA A 122 -8.69 2.94 4.31
CA ALA A 122 -8.89 2.06 5.45
C ALA A 122 -7.56 1.44 5.93
N PRO A 123 -7.26 1.49 7.24
CA PRO A 123 -6.09 0.84 7.80
C PRO A 123 -6.20 -0.68 7.72
N PRO A 124 -5.08 -1.42 7.78
CA PRO A 124 -5.11 -2.87 7.83
C PRO A 124 -5.78 -3.35 9.12
N VAL A 125 -6.54 -4.44 9.01
CA VAL A 125 -7.29 -5.02 10.13
C VAL A 125 -6.74 -6.42 10.41
N LEU A 126 -6.60 -6.74 11.69
CA LEU A 126 -6.19 -8.05 12.16
C LEU A 126 -7.33 -9.06 11.94
N ALA A 127 -7.04 -10.20 11.32
CA ALA A 127 -7.97 -11.30 11.13
C ALA A 127 -7.62 -12.48 12.05
N GLY A 128 -8.60 -13.06 12.71
CA GLY A 128 -8.42 -14.12 13.70
C GLY A 128 -8.44 -13.62 15.15
N PRO A 129 -8.07 -14.46 16.13
CA PRO A 129 -8.13 -14.12 17.56
C PRO A 129 -7.20 -12.97 17.90
N ALA A 130 -7.70 -11.92 18.58
CA ALA A 130 -6.89 -10.74 18.91
C ALA A 130 -5.67 -11.03 19.82
N GLY A 131 -5.73 -12.09 20.63
CA GLY A 131 -4.69 -12.50 21.58
C GLY A 131 -3.87 -13.72 21.16
N ALA A 132 -3.80 -14.02 19.86
CA ALA A 132 -3.11 -15.18 19.32
C ALA A 132 -1.62 -15.23 19.73
N ASP A 133 -1.07 -16.44 19.76
CA ASP A 133 0.35 -16.68 20.07
C ASP A 133 1.26 -16.32 18.90
N VAL A 134 0.75 -16.46 17.67
CA VAL A 134 1.46 -16.12 16.43
C VAL A 134 0.64 -15.15 15.59
N THR A 135 1.29 -14.10 15.08
CA THR A 135 0.75 -13.17 14.10
C THR A 135 1.52 -13.30 12.79
N LEU A 136 0.84 -13.78 11.76
CA LEU A 136 1.38 -13.84 10.39
C LEU A 136 1.19 -12.49 9.70
N ILE A 137 2.22 -11.99 9.03
CA ILE A 137 2.17 -10.71 8.32
C ILE A 137 2.37 -11.01 6.83
N GLY A 138 1.36 -10.68 6.03
CA GLY A 138 1.33 -10.94 4.59
C GLY A 138 1.11 -9.69 3.77
N TRP A 139 1.42 -9.78 2.48
CA TRP A 139 1.09 -8.78 1.46
C TRP A 139 0.89 -9.46 0.10
N GLY A 140 0.20 -8.81 -0.83
CA GLY A 140 -0.06 -9.36 -2.16
C GLY A 140 -0.84 -10.69 -2.13
N SER A 141 -0.47 -11.63 -3.00
CA SER A 141 -1.13 -12.95 -3.15
C SER A 141 -1.07 -13.86 -1.93
N THR A 142 -0.24 -13.55 -0.94
CA THR A 142 -0.11 -14.39 0.26
C THR A 142 -1.37 -14.43 1.13
N GLN A 143 -2.32 -13.50 0.97
CA GLN A 143 -3.50 -13.41 1.84
C GLN A 143 -4.30 -14.72 1.92
N GLY A 144 -4.62 -15.31 0.77
CA GLY A 144 -5.47 -16.50 0.70
C GLY A 144 -4.84 -17.70 1.41
N VAL A 145 -3.58 -17.98 1.07
CA VAL A 145 -2.82 -19.10 1.66
C VAL A 145 -2.55 -18.90 3.15
N ILE A 146 -2.31 -17.66 3.61
CA ILE A 146 -2.16 -17.34 5.03
C ILE A 146 -3.49 -17.56 5.75
N THR A 147 -4.62 -17.17 5.16
CA THR A 147 -5.95 -17.37 5.76
C THR A 147 -6.21 -18.85 6.04
N GLU A 148 -5.99 -19.70 5.03
CA GLU A 148 -6.18 -21.15 5.18
C GLU A 148 -5.18 -21.78 6.17
N ALA A 149 -3.93 -21.32 6.17
CA ALA A 149 -2.94 -21.78 7.15
C ALA A 149 -3.30 -21.38 8.59
N VAL A 150 -3.86 -20.17 8.78
CA VAL A 150 -4.37 -19.71 10.09
C VAL A 150 -5.50 -20.64 10.57
N ASP A 151 -6.43 -21.00 9.71
CA ASP A 151 -7.53 -21.91 10.06
C ASP A 151 -6.99 -23.29 10.46
N ALA A 152 -6.04 -23.84 9.69
CA ALA A 152 -5.41 -25.12 10.00
C ALA A 152 -4.62 -25.10 11.32
N LEU A 153 -3.81 -24.06 11.56
CA LEU A 153 -3.04 -23.90 12.80
C LEU A 153 -3.95 -23.79 14.02
N ASN A 154 -5.04 -23.02 13.92
CA ASN A 154 -6.02 -22.91 15.00
C ASN A 154 -6.74 -24.23 15.27
N ALA A 155 -7.07 -25.01 14.22
CA ALA A 155 -7.66 -26.34 14.37
C ALA A 155 -6.71 -27.32 15.08
N GLU A 156 -5.40 -27.14 14.92
CA GLU A 156 -4.36 -27.91 15.62
C GLU A 156 -3.98 -27.34 17.01
N GLY A 157 -4.65 -26.28 17.47
CA GLY A 157 -4.43 -25.67 18.78
C GLY A 157 -3.28 -24.66 18.85
N ILE A 158 -2.68 -24.29 17.71
CA ILE A 158 -1.68 -23.21 17.64
C ILE A 158 -2.43 -21.91 17.36
N SER A 159 -2.71 -21.14 18.42
CA SER A 159 -3.47 -19.90 18.31
C SER A 159 -2.77 -18.90 17.39
N THR A 160 -3.36 -18.65 16.22
CA THR A 160 -2.74 -17.87 15.15
C THR A 160 -3.74 -16.85 14.60
N ASN A 161 -3.26 -15.63 14.33
CA ASN A 161 -3.98 -14.59 13.59
C ASN A 161 -3.12 -14.09 12.43
N HIS A 162 -3.67 -13.24 11.55
CA HIS A 162 -2.86 -12.59 10.51
C HIS A 162 -3.20 -11.11 10.31
N LEU A 163 -2.22 -10.36 9.83
CA LEU A 163 -2.33 -8.98 9.38
C LEU A 163 -1.91 -8.90 7.91
N GLN A 164 -2.88 -8.65 7.03
CA GLN A 164 -2.62 -8.46 5.61
C GLN A 164 -2.40 -6.98 5.30
N ILE A 165 -1.25 -6.64 4.72
CA ILE A 165 -0.94 -5.28 4.28
C ILE A 165 -1.30 -5.12 2.79
N LYS A 166 -2.23 -4.22 2.52
CA LYS A 166 -2.73 -3.89 1.17
C LYS A 166 -2.04 -2.66 0.58
N TRP A 167 -1.87 -1.61 1.37
CA TRP A 167 -1.32 -0.33 0.94
C TRP A 167 0.16 -0.25 1.33
N MET A 168 1.03 -0.23 0.32
CA MET A 168 2.46 -0.01 0.54
C MET A 168 2.76 1.48 0.69
N VAL A 169 2.21 2.30 -0.21
CA VAL A 169 2.37 3.76 -0.18
C VAL A 169 1.00 4.39 -0.47
N PRO A 170 0.43 5.21 0.42
CA PRO A 170 0.93 5.55 1.77
C PRO A 170 0.89 4.35 2.73
N PHE A 171 1.71 4.38 3.79
CA PHE A 171 1.86 3.28 4.74
C PHE A 171 1.23 3.61 6.10
N HIS A 172 0.33 2.76 6.60
CA HIS A 172 -0.33 2.91 7.91
C HIS A 172 0.58 2.53 9.09
N GLY A 173 1.76 3.15 9.19
CA GLY A 173 2.80 2.77 10.15
C GLY A 173 2.31 2.78 11.61
N GLU A 174 1.58 3.82 12.02
CA GLU A 174 1.06 3.93 13.40
C GLU A 174 0.06 2.82 13.75
N GLN A 175 -0.91 2.55 12.86
CA GLN A 175 -1.93 1.51 13.08
C GLN A 175 -1.32 0.11 13.02
N ILE A 176 -0.37 -0.13 12.11
CA ILE A 176 0.38 -1.38 12.04
C ILE A 176 1.13 -1.60 13.35
N MET A 177 1.82 -0.58 13.87
CA MET A 177 2.55 -0.69 15.14
C MET A 177 1.63 -0.88 16.36
N ALA A 178 0.45 -0.27 16.36
CA ALA A 178 -0.55 -0.47 17.42
C ALA A 178 -1.07 -1.92 17.49
N ILE A 179 -1.04 -2.64 16.35
CA ILE A 179 -1.40 -4.06 16.25
C ILE A 179 -0.19 -4.92 16.60
N LEU A 180 0.94 -4.75 15.88
CA LEU A 180 2.11 -5.61 16.01
C LEU A 180 2.82 -5.46 17.36
N GLY A 181 2.75 -4.29 18.00
CA GLY A 181 3.31 -4.10 19.35
C GLY A 181 2.62 -4.92 20.45
N LYS A 182 1.47 -5.53 20.16
CA LYS A 182 0.74 -6.44 21.07
C LYS A 182 0.92 -7.91 20.71
N ALA A 183 1.54 -8.21 19.55
CA ALA A 183 1.77 -9.57 19.11
C ALA A 183 2.85 -10.23 19.99
N LYS A 184 2.67 -11.52 20.30
CA LYS A 184 3.63 -12.29 21.08
C LYS A 184 4.79 -12.79 20.21
N ARG A 185 4.47 -13.25 19.01
CA ARG A 185 5.41 -13.67 17.97
C ARG A 185 4.90 -13.27 16.61
N THR A 186 5.77 -12.71 15.79
CA THR A 186 5.45 -12.20 14.45
C THR A 186 6.27 -12.90 13.39
N ILE A 187 5.61 -13.32 12.31
CA ILE A 187 6.25 -14.03 11.21
C ILE A 187 5.82 -13.39 9.89
N ILE A 188 6.80 -12.90 9.13
CA ILE A 188 6.53 -12.33 7.81
C ILE A 188 6.53 -13.44 6.75
N VAL A 189 5.48 -13.48 5.94
CA VAL A 189 5.32 -14.41 4.82
C VAL A 189 5.44 -13.65 3.50
N GLU A 190 6.46 -13.94 2.68
CA GLU A 190 6.67 -13.21 1.43
C GLU A 190 7.38 -14.01 0.32
N ASN A 191 7.03 -13.74 -0.94
CA ASN A 191 7.57 -14.42 -2.12
C ASN A 191 8.82 -13.73 -2.70
N ASN A 192 9.87 -13.57 -1.90
CA ASN A 192 11.16 -13.08 -2.40
C ASN A 192 12.33 -13.49 -1.50
N TYR A 193 13.53 -13.52 -2.07
CA TYR A 193 14.75 -13.93 -1.36
C TYR A 193 15.18 -12.93 -0.28
N SER A 194 15.20 -11.64 -0.62
CA SER A 194 15.85 -10.58 0.17
C SER A 194 15.03 -10.08 1.35
N GLY A 195 13.75 -10.46 1.44
CA GLY A 195 12.83 -9.97 2.46
C GLY A 195 12.42 -8.51 2.24
N GLN A 196 11.98 -8.18 1.03
CA GLN A 196 11.74 -6.80 0.61
C GLN A 196 10.70 -6.10 1.48
N PHE A 197 9.57 -6.77 1.76
CA PHE A 197 8.54 -6.20 2.61
C PHE A 197 9.01 -6.09 4.05
N ALA A 198 9.73 -7.08 4.59
CA ALA A 198 10.31 -6.99 5.92
C ALA A 198 11.26 -5.78 6.09
N ARG A 199 12.08 -5.50 5.07
CA ARG A 199 12.98 -4.34 5.05
C ARG A 199 12.21 -3.03 4.97
N TYR A 200 11.14 -2.99 4.18
CA TYR A 200 10.28 -1.82 4.04
C TYR A 200 9.52 -1.53 5.33
N LEU A 201 8.86 -2.52 5.94
CA LEU A 201 8.20 -2.40 7.23
C LEU A 201 9.17 -1.83 8.29
N ARG A 202 10.41 -2.34 8.32
CA ARG A 202 11.44 -1.85 9.22
C ARG A 202 11.86 -0.40 8.94
N SER A 203 11.94 0.03 7.67
CA SER A 203 12.28 1.43 7.36
C SER A 203 11.18 2.39 7.78
N GLU A 204 9.92 2.01 7.61
CA GLU A 204 8.77 2.88 7.94
C GLU A 204 8.44 2.92 9.43
N THR A 205 8.76 1.86 10.19
CA THR A 205 8.26 1.72 11.58
C THR A 205 9.34 1.38 12.60
N GLY A 206 10.53 0.97 12.16
CA GLY A 206 11.55 0.38 13.02
C GLY A 206 11.24 -1.06 13.47
N PHE A 207 10.08 -1.62 13.11
CA PHE A 207 9.66 -2.96 13.51
C PHE A 207 10.54 -4.05 12.88
N ALA A 208 10.94 -5.03 13.70
CA ALA A 208 11.61 -6.23 13.26
C ALA A 208 10.78 -7.44 13.69
N ALA A 209 10.39 -8.27 12.71
CA ALA A 209 9.65 -9.49 12.99
C ALA A 209 10.56 -10.57 13.61
N ASP A 210 9.97 -11.48 14.37
CA ASP A 210 10.68 -12.57 15.03
C ASP A 210 11.14 -13.65 14.05
N GLY A 211 10.39 -13.85 12.96
CA GLY A 211 10.77 -14.82 11.95
C GLY A 211 10.20 -14.56 10.55
N HIS A 212 10.61 -15.43 9.63
CA HIS A 212 10.35 -15.27 8.20
C HIS A 212 10.02 -16.60 7.52
N ILE A 213 8.95 -16.61 6.73
CA ILE A 213 8.64 -17.68 5.77
C ILE A 213 8.79 -17.09 4.37
N ARG A 214 9.78 -17.56 3.61
CA ARG A 214 10.09 -17.01 2.28
C ARG A 214 10.06 -18.09 1.22
N LYS A 215 9.57 -17.75 0.03
CA LYS A 215 9.58 -18.65 -1.12
C LYS A 215 9.99 -17.90 -2.38
N TYR A 216 10.86 -18.51 -3.17
CA TYR A 216 11.49 -17.88 -4.34
C TYR A 216 11.93 -18.91 -5.39
N ASP A 217 11.24 -20.05 -5.42
CA ASP A 217 11.44 -21.14 -6.38
C ASP A 217 10.58 -20.97 -7.66
N GLY A 218 9.73 -19.94 -7.73
CA GLY A 218 8.85 -19.65 -8.86
C GLY A 218 7.43 -20.19 -8.69
N GLU A 219 7.19 -21.06 -7.71
CA GLU A 219 5.88 -21.65 -7.45
C GLU A 219 5.13 -20.89 -6.33
N PRO A 220 3.79 -20.87 -6.32
CA PRO A 220 3.02 -20.29 -5.23
C PRO A 220 3.29 -20.94 -3.88
N PHE A 221 2.94 -20.25 -2.80
CA PHE A 221 2.80 -20.90 -1.50
C PHE A 221 1.60 -21.88 -1.53
N MET A 222 1.69 -22.89 -0.67
CA MET A 222 0.57 -23.77 -0.33
C MET A 222 0.31 -23.59 1.17
N PRO A 223 -0.92 -23.80 1.67
CA PRO A 223 -1.23 -23.61 3.09
C PRO A 223 -0.30 -24.39 4.02
N HIS A 224 -0.02 -25.67 3.72
CA HIS A 224 0.86 -26.51 4.53
C HIS A 224 2.29 -25.97 4.64
N HIS A 225 2.82 -25.32 3.59
CA HIS A 225 4.13 -24.66 3.65
C HIS A 225 4.19 -23.59 4.76
N ILE A 226 3.10 -22.89 5.01
CA ILE A 226 3.02 -21.87 6.06
C ILE A 226 2.83 -22.55 7.42
N VAL A 227 1.96 -23.56 7.50
CA VAL A 227 1.73 -24.35 8.73
C VAL A 227 3.05 -24.95 9.24
N ASP A 228 3.80 -25.62 8.38
CA ASP A 228 5.06 -26.27 8.73
C ASP A 228 6.12 -25.23 9.12
N GLY A 229 6.17 -24.11 8.40
CA GLY A 229 7.05 -23.00 8.74
C GLY A 229 6.75 -22.37 10.10
N VAL A 230 5.48 -22.26 10.49
CA VAL A 230 5.08 -21.79 11.82
C VAL A 230 5.48 -22.81 12.88
N LYS A 231 5.20 -24.11 12.67
CA LYS A 231 5.57 -25.17 13.62
C LYS A 231 7.08 -25.23 13.85
N ALA A 232 7.88 -25.17 12.80
CA ALA A 232 9.35 -25.15 12.90
C ALA A 232 9.85 -23.95 13.72
N GLN A 233 9.27 -22.76 13.52
CA GLN A 233 9.64 -21.56 14.29
C GLN A 233 9.18 -21.66 15.75
N VAL A 234 7.94 -22.10 16.01
CA VAL A 234 7.40 -22.32 17.36
C VAL A 234 8.20 -23.38 18.12
N GLY A 235 8.65 -24.44 17.45
CA GLY A 235 9.53 -25.46 18.00
C GLY A 235 10.99 -25.01 18.21
N GLY A 236 11.38 -23.83 17.71
CA GLY A 236 12.73 -23.29 17.85
C GLY A 236 13.75 -23.90 16.89
N GLU A 237 13.31 -24.48 15.78
CA GLU A 237 14.18 -25.13 14.79
C GLU A 237 14.88 -24.12 13.87
N THR A 238 14.21 -23.00 13.55
CA THR A 238 14.73 -21.93 12.68
C THR A 238 13.95 -20.64 12.92
N ASP A 239 14.53 -19.49 12.56
CA ASP A 239 13.82 -18.20 12.44
C ASP A 239 13.53 -17.83 10.97
N LYS A 240 14.06 -18.62 10.02
CA LYS A 240 13.83 -18.47 8.59
C LYS A 240 13.52 -19.81 7.96
N TYR A 241 12.29 -19.95 7.47
CA TYR A 241 11.82 -21.14 6.79
C TYR A 241 11.66 -20.87 5.29
N VAL A 242 12.13 -21.81 4.46
CA VAL A 242 12.05 -21.74 2.99
C VAL A 242 11.47 -23.06 2.48
N PRO A 243 10.16 -23.12 2.21
CA PRO A 243 9.51 -24.32 1.71
C PRO A 243 9.73 -24.51 0.22
N TYR A 244 9.53 -25.75 -0.23
CA TYR A 244 9.42 -26.15 -1.62
C TYR A 244 8.32 -27.21 -1.74
N GLN A 245 7.68 -27.30 -2.90
CA GLN A 245 6.70 -28.35 -3.17
C GLN A 245 7.43 -29.56 -3.75
N GLU A 246 7.32 -30.72 -3.10
CA GLU A 246 7.73 -31.98 -3.73
C GLU A 246 6.74 -32.35 -4.84
N ILE A 247 7.22 -32.35 -6.08
CA ILE A 247 6.46 -32.86 -7.22
C ILE A 247 6.66 -34.38 -7.21
N THR A 248 5.65 -35.11 -6.79
CA THR A 248 5.61 -36.56 -7.02
C THR A 248 5.26 -36.79 -8.49
N VAL A 249 6.27 -37.14 -9.30
CA VAL A 249 6.12 -37.56 -10.70
C VAL A 249 5.87 -39.05 -10.78
#